data_AF-A0A951ZEK6-F1
#
_entry.id   AF-A0A951ZEK6-F1
#
_cell.length_a   1.000
_cell.length_b   1.000
_cell.length_c   1.000
_cell.angle_alpha   90.00
_cell.angle_beta   90.00
_cell.angle_gamma   90.00
#
_symmetry.space_group_name_H-M   'P 1'
#
loop_
_entity.id
_entity.type
_entity.pdbx_description
1 polymer ?
#
loop_
_entity_poly.entity_id
_entity_poly.type
_entity_poly.pdbx_seq_one_letter_code
_entity_poly.pdbx_strand_id
1 'polypeptide(L)'
;MAWSNKGSRRPRTAHRRKSVLYDPQRGFTRREWIVTAGGGIVLFSSVLLLGRVGQGLRPGVVPVLMYASETCQCCRLWVAHLEAHGYRVRVKYTSNLARRKDELGVPSGLRACHTAVVRDVVVEGHVPADTLTRFLAERSGERGLAVADMPGGSPGMESMRKEPYDVIAFRTDGSTRVYAHVA
;
A
#
# COMPACT_ATOMS: atom_id res chain seq x y z
N MET A 1 24.60 24.65 -58.71
CA MET A 1 25.30 23.39 -59.04
C MET A 1 24.40 22.26 -58.61
N ALA A 2 23.69 21.66 -59.57
CA ALA A 2 22.85 20.49 -59.36
C ALA A 2 23.70 19.23 -59.62
N TRP A 3 23.75 18.32 -58.65
CA TRP A 3 24.24 16.96 -58.90
C TRP A 3 23.21 15.94 -58.42
N SER A 4 22.90 15.06 -59.36
CA SER A 4 21.87 14.04 -59.38
C SER A 4 22.56 12.68 -59.32
N ASN A 5 22.02 11.73 -58.55
CA ASN A 5 22.04 10.30 -58.85
C ASN A 5 21.12 9.59 -57.83
N LYS A 6 19.94 9.05 -58.21
CA LYS A 6 19.72 7.74 -58.86
C LYS A 6 20.72 6.70 -58.30
N GLY A 7 20.36 5.69 -57.53
CA GLY A 7 19.13 4.91 -57.46
C GLY A 7 19.54 3.45 -57.60
N SER A 8 19.24 2.59 -56.63
CA SER A 8 19.08 1.16 -56.92
C SER A 8 18.18 0.50 -55.88
N ARG A 9 17.04 -0.01 -56.37
CA ARG A 9 16.12 -0.89 -55.66
C ARG A 9 16.62 -2.33 -55.84
N ARG A 10 16.58 -3.14 -54.78
CA ARG A 10 16.47 -4.61 -54.88
C ARG A 10 15.60 -5.18 -53.74
N PRO A 11 14.97 -6.35 -53.94
CA PRO A 11 13.66 -6.66 -53.37
C PRO A 11 13.67 -7.67 -52.20
N ARG A 12 12.61 -7.52 -51.40
CA ARG A 12 11.85 -8.50 -50.57
C ARG A 12 12.40 -9.92 -50.44
N THR A 13 12.68 -10.32 -49.21
CA THR A 13 12.39 -11.66 -48.70
C THR A 13 11.44 -11.56 -47.52
N ALA A 14 10.17 -11.87 -47.78
CA ALA A 14 9.12 -11.94 -46.79
C ALA A 14 9.37 -13.15 -45.88
N HIS A 15 9.65 -12.90 -44.60
CA HIS A 15 9.72 -13.94 -43.58
C HIS A 15 8.30 -14.47 -43.32
N ARG A 16 7.95 -15.56 -44.01
CA ARG A 16 6.72 -16.34 -43.80
C ARG A 16 6.80 -17.04 -42.43
N ARG A 17 6.44 -16.33 -41.35
CA ARG A 17 6.15 -16.97 -40.05
C ARG A 17 4.78 -17.62 -40.15
N LYS A 18 4.78 -18.95 -40.06
CA LYS A 18 3.59 -19.81 -40.08
C LYS A 18 2.67 -19.39 -38.94
N SER A 19 1.46 -18.94 -39.28
CA SER A 19 0.37 -18.77 -38.35
C SER A 19 -0.04 -20.14 -37.83
N VAL A 20 0.27 -20.42 -36.56
CA VAL A 20 -0.31 -21.54 -35.82
C VAL A 20 -1.77 -21.14 -35.58
N LEU A 21 -2.66 -21.68 -36.42
CA LEU A 21 -4.10 -21.55 -36.25
C LEU A 21 -4.49 -22.33 -34.99
N TYR A 22 -5.11 -21.62 -34.06
CA TYR A 22 -5.79 -22.18 -32.90
C TYR A 22 -7.06 -22.91 -33.39
N ASP A 23 -7.15 -24.21 -33.08
CA ASP A 23 -8.28 -25.10 -33.42
C ASP A 23 -9.19 -25.27 -32.18
N PRO A 24 -10.38 -24.63 -32.14
CA PRO A 24 -11.27 -24.64 -30.98
C PRO A 24 -12.28 -25.80 -30.97
N GLN A 25 -12.10 -26.86 -31.78
CA GLN A 25 -13.14 -27.88 -32.01
C GLN A 25 -12.68 -29.35 -31.86
N ARG A 26 -11.59 -29.64 -31.14
CA ARG A 26 -11.33 -31.03 -30.70
C ARG A 26 -12.23 -31.41 -29.52
N GLY A 27 -13.47 -31.74 -29.86
CA GLY A 27 -14.43 -32.36 -28.96
C GLY A 27 -13.92 -33.70 -28.42
N PHE A 28 -14.05 -33.89 -27.11
CA PHE A 28 -13.92 -35.20 -26.48
C PHE A 28 -15.05 -36.11 -27.01
N THR A 29 -14.68 -37.08 -27.83
CA THR A 29 -15.59 -38.10 -28.32
C THR A 29 -16.01 -39.00 -27.16
N ARG A 30 -17.25 -38.82 -26.68
CA ARG A 30 -17.98 -39.78 -25.86
C ARG A 30 -18.14 -41.08 -26.64
N ARG A 31 -17.34 -42.10 -26.35
CA ARG A 31 -17.64 -43.51 -26.68
C ARG A 31 -17.13 -44.43 -25.58
N GLU A 32 -18.12 -44.94 -24.83
CA GLU A 32 -18.28 -46.35 -24.43
C GLU A 32 -17.14 -47.04 -23.68
N TRP A 33 -17.31 -47.15 -22.35
CA TRP A 33 -16.94 -48.36 -21.61
C TRP A 33 -17.99 -48.63 -20.52
N ILE A 34 -19.03 -49.38 -20.87
CA ILE A 34 -19.84 -50.14 -19.90
C ILE A 34 -19.34 -51.58 -20.00
N VAL A 35 -18.67 -52.07 -18.96
CA VAL A 35 -18.63 -53.50 -18.62
C VAL A 35 -18.75 -53.60 -17.10
N THR A 36 -19.88 -54.14 -16.68
CA THR A 36 -20.22 -54.56 -15.32
C THR A 36 -19.55 -55.89 -15.01
N ALA A 37 -18.95 -56.04 -13.81
CA ALA A 37 -19.13 -57.21 -12.94
C ALA A 37 -18.13 -57.19 -11.76
N GLY A 38 -18.61 -57.53 -10.57
CA GLY A 38 -17.76 -58.10 -9.51
C GLY A 38 -17.88 -57.36 -8.18
N GLY A 39 -18.69 -57.91 -7.28
CA GLY A 39 -18.93 -57.39 -5.94
C GLY A 39 -17.66 -57.26 -5.09
N GLY A 40 -17.73 -56.32 -4.14
CA GLY A 40 -16.68 -56.10 -3.17
C GLY A 40 -16.92 -54.80 -2.43
N ILE A 41 -17.88 -54.80 -1.50
CA ILE A 41 -17.96 -53.78 -0.46
C ILE A 41 -16.67 -53.91 0.35
N VAL A 42 -15.70 -53.04 0.07
CA VAL A 42 -14.69 -52.64 1.05
C VAL A 42 -14.99 -51.19 1.35
N LEU A 43 -15.57 -50.97 2.53
CA LEU A 43 -15.75 -49.67 3.15
C LEU A 43 -14.38 -49.01 3.33
N PHE A 44 -13.89 -48.30 2.32
CA PHE A 44 -12.84 -47.30 2.51
C PHE A 44 -13.49 -46.04 3.08
N SER A 45 -13.70 -46.11 4.38
CA SER A 45 -13.82 -44.95 5.24
C SER A 45 -12.69 -43.96 4.97
N SER A 46 -13.01 -42.70 5.20
CA SER A 46 -12.09 -41.69 5.75
C SER A 46 -11.54 -40.63 4.78
N VAL A 47 -12.15 -39.46 4.93
CA VAL A 47 -11.48 -38.15 5.01
C VAL A 47 -11.07 -37.51 3.67
N LEU A 48 -12.04 -36.87 3.02
CA LEU A 48 -11.76 -35.64 2.25
C LEU A 48 -11.65 -34.48 3.24
N LEU A 49 -10.48 -34.41 3.88
CA LEU A 49 -10.00 -33.27 4.65
C LEU A 49 -10.13 -32.01 3.80
N LEU A 50 -11.01 -31.13 4.24
CA LEU A 50 -10.93 -29.66 4.23
C LEU A 50 -9.62 -29.09 3.66
N GLY A 51 -9.50 -29.07 2.34
CA GLY A 51 -8.49 -28.31 1.62
C GLY A 51 -8.95 -26.89 1.32
N ARG A 52 -9.63 -26.19 2.26
CA ARG A 52 -9.61 -24.73 2.21
C ARG A 52 -8.20 -24.32 2.60
N VAL A 53 -7.35 -24.18 1.60
CA VAL A 53 -6.12 -23.39 1.72
C VAL A 53 -6.57 -22.08 2.36
N GLY A 54 -6.27 -21.93 3.64
CA GLY A 54 -6.27 -20.64 4.27
C GLY A 54 -5.34 -19.80 3.42
N GLN A 55 -5.91 -18.89 2.62
CA GLN A 55 -5.18 -17.73 2.19
C GLN A 55 -4.90 -16.98 3.49
N GLY A 56 -3.85 -17.41 4.20
CA GLY A 56 -3.27 -16.64 5.27
C GLY A 56 -3.11 -15.25 4.70
N LEU A 57 -3.70 -14.27 5.39
CA LEU A 57 -3.43 -12.88 5.13
C LEU A 57 -1.91 -12.77 5.05
N ARG A 58 -1.37 -12.69 3.82
CA ARG A 58 -0.02 -12.19 3.66
C ARG A 58 -0.04 -10.85 4.39
N PRO A 59 0.83 -10.61 5.39
CA PRO A 59 0.87 -9.31 6.02
C PRO A 59 1.05 -8.28 4.90
N GLY A 60 -0.06 -7.66 4.55
CA GLY A 60 -0.16 -6.81 3.39
C GLY A 60 0.54 -5.53 3.78
N VAL A 61 1.58 -5.18 3.04
CA VAL A 61 2.29 -3.93 3.22
C VAL A 61 1.26 -2.79 3.29
N VAL A 62 1.26 -2.03 4.39
CA VAL A 62 0.22 -1.03 4.64
C VAL A 62 0.55 0.24 3.87
N PRO A 63 -0.22 0.63 2.84
CA PRO A 63 0.11 1.79 2.01
C PRO A 63 -0.19 3.10 2.76
N VAL A 64 0.73 4.04 2.66
CA VAL A 64 0.62 5.39 3.23
C VAL A 64 0.87 6.41 2.12
N LEU A 65 0.03 7.44 2.04
CA LEU A 65 0.23 8.58 1.15
C LEU A 65 0.59 9.81 1.99
N MET A 66 1.84 10.28 1.88
CA MET A 66 2.31 11.46 2.60
C MET A 66 2.38 12.68 1.67
N TYR A 67 1.98 13.84 2.18
CA TYR A 67 2.21 15.15 1.58
C TYR A 67 3.22 15.93 2.42
N ALA A 68 4.26 16.45 1.77
CA ALA A 68 5.34 17.17 2.44
C ALA A 68 6.03 18.16 1.47
N SER A 69 6.91 19.01 1.99
CA SER A 69 7.90 19.73 1.15
C SER A 69 9.03 18.79 0.74
N GLU A 70 9.56 18.96 -0.47
CA GLU A 70 10.71 18.18 -0.97
C GLU A 70 11.98 18.38 -0.14
N THR A 71 12.15 19.58 0.43
CA THR A 71 13.32 19.97 1.22
C THR A 71 13.24 19.55 2.70
N CYS A 72 12.12 18.99 3.16
CA CYS A 72 11.94 18.61 4.56
C CYS A 72 12.72 17.32 4.90
N GLN A 73 13.87 17.45 5.57
CA GLN A 73 14.71 16.30 5.91
C GLN A 73 14.07 15.37 6.96
N CYS A 74 13.51 15.92 8.04
CA CYS A 74 12.87 15.12 9.09
C CYS A 74 11.67 14.31 8.55
N CYS A 75 10.93 14.85 7.59
CA CYS A 75 9.86 14.14 6.90
C CYS A 75 10.37 12.88 6.17
N ARG A 76 11.58 12.91 5.60
CA ARG A 76 12.20 11.74 4.97
C ARG A 76 12.63 10.69 5.98
N LEU A 77 13.12 11.12 7.15
CA LEU A 77 13.46 10.20 8.23
C LEU A 77 12.22 9.53 8.82
N TRP A 78 11.10 10.26 8.93
CA TRP A 78 9.83 9.67 9.33
C TRP A 78 9.31 8.63 8.32
N VAL A 79 9.52 8.85 7.02
CA VAL A 79 9.26 7.83 5.99
C VAL A 79 10.09 6.57 6.25
N ALA A 80 11.40 6.72 6.46
CA ALA A 80 12.28 5.58 6.75
C ALA A 80 11.84 4.83 8.03
N HIS A 81 11.41 5.57 9.05
CA HIS A 81 10.82 5.00 10.27
C HIS A 81 9.59 4.14 9.96
N LEU A 82 8.62 4.67 9.21
CA LEU A 82 7.42 3.90 8.84
C LEU A 82 7.76 2.67 7.99
N GLU A 83 8.67 2.79 7.03
CA GLU A 83 9.07 1.68 6.17
C GLU A 83 9.75 0.55 6.96
N ALA A 84 10.57 0.91 7.95
CA ALA A 84 11.16 -0.05 8.89
C ALA A 84 10.10 -0.82 9.72
N HIS A 85 8.90 -0.26 9.86
CA HIS A 85 7.76 -0.87 10.58
C HIS A 85 6.72 -1.51 9.64
N GLY A 86 7.09 -1.78 8.38
CA GLY A 86 6.26 -2.57 7.46
C GLY A 86 5.18 -1.76 6.70
N TYR A 87 5.24 -0.43 6.77
CA TYR A 87 4.45 0.45 5.90
C TYR A 87 5.14 0.65 4.56
N ARG A 88 4.37 1.02 3.52
CA ARG A 88 4.93 1.53 2.26
C ARG A 88 4.46 2.95 2.05
N VAL A 89 5.39 3.89 2.14
CA VAL A 89 5.05 5.30 2.03
C VAL A 89 5.29 5.78 0.60
N ARG A 90 4.29 6.42 0.02
CA ARG A 90 4.42 7.21 -1.21
C ARG A 90 4.34 8.67 -0.86
N VAL A 91 5.34 9.44 -1.25
CA VAL A 91 5.37 10.88 -1.00
C VAL A 91 4.86 11.66 -2.21
N LYS A 92 3.98 12.62 -1.97
CA LYS A 92 3.56 13.65 -2.92
C LYS A 92 4.06 14.99 -2.44
N TYR A 93 5.14 15.47 -3.05
CA TYR A 93 5.65 16.80 -2.75
C TYR A 93 4.68 17.87 -3.24
N THR A 94 4.47 18.91 -2.42
CA THR A 94 3.55 20.00 -2.72
C THR A 94 4.08 21.31 -2.16
N SER A 95 3.95 22.39 -2.92
CA SER A 95 4.24 23.76 -2.46
C SER A 95 3.12 24.34 -1.59
N ASN A 96 1.90 23.79 -1.68
CA ASN A 96 0.76 24.22 -0.88
C ASN A 96 0.32 23.09 0.07
N LEU A 97 1.10 22.89 1.13
CA LEU A 97 0.81 21.89 2.15
C LEU A 97 -0.36 22.30 3.06
N ALA A 98 -0.51 23.60 3.33
CA ALA A 98 -1.61 24.14 4.14
C ALA A 98 -2.98 23.74 3.56
N ARG A 99 -3.18 23.94 2.25
CA ARG A 99 -4.41 23.54 1.56
C ARG A 99 -4.68 22.04 1.67
N ARG A 100 -3.64 21.19 1.64
CA ARG A 100 -3.82 19.73 1.83
C ARG A 100 -4.26 19.38 3.24
N LYS A 101 -3.72 20.05 4.26
CA LYS A 101 -4.14 19.89 5.65
C LYS A 101 -5.59 20.34 5.85
N ASP A 102 -6.01 21.44 5.22
CA ASP A 102 -7.40 21.91 5.21
C ASP A 102 -8.33 20.87 4.59
N GLU A 103 -8.01 20.36 3.39
CA GLU A 103 -8.80 19.34 2.68
C GLU A 103 -8.93 18.02 3.46
N LEU A 104 -7.94 17.68 4.28
CA LEU A 104 -7.93 16.47 5.10
C LEU A 104 -8.61 16.66 6.47
N GLY A 105 -8.97 17.90 6.81
CA GLY A 105 -9.63 18.23 8.07
C GLY A 105 -8.66 18.24 9.27
N VAL A 106 -7.39 18.58 9.06
CA VAL A 106 -6.41 18.69 10.15
C VAL A 106 -6.67 19.98 10.95
N PRO A 107 -6.95 19.89 12.26
CA PRO A 107 -7.13 21.07 13.11
C PRO A 107 -5.92 21.98 13.09
N SER A 108 -6.12 23.30 13.05
CA SER A 108 -5.06 24.29 12.93
C SER A 108 -3.99 24.17 14.02
N GLY A 109 -4.41 23.95 15.27
CA GLY A 109 -3.52 23.79 16.42
C GLY A 109 -2.77 22.46 16.50
N LEU A 110 -3.00 21.53 15.57
CA LEU A 110 -2.31 20.23 15.53
C LEU A 110 -1.33 20.11 14.35
N ARG A 111 -1.13 21.20 13.59
CA ARG A 111 -0.37 21.13 12.33
C ARG A 111 1.13 20.96 12.56
N ALA A 112 1.73 20.10 11.74
CA ALA A 112 3.15 19.78 11.74
C ALA A 112 3.81 19.98 10.36
N CYS A 113 5.01 19.43 10.14
CA CYS A 113 5.77 19.57 8.89
C CYS A 113 5.22 18.76 7.68
N HIS A 114 4.43 17.71 7.93
CA HIS A 114 3.83 16.86 6.90
C HIS A 114 2.45 16.37 7.33
N THR A 115 1.69 15.82 6.39
CA THR A 115 0.41 15.16 6.67
C THR A 115 0.30 13.92 5.80
N ALA A 116 -0.23 12.84 6.33
CA ALA A 116 -0.32 11.56 5.65
C ALA A 116 -1.71 10.93 5.80
N VAL A 117 -2.02 10.03 4.89
CA VAL A 117 -3.25 9.24 4.91
C VAL A 117 -2.86 7.76 4.83
N VAL A 118 -3.39 6.98 5.76
CA VAL A 118 -3.26 5.53 5.80
C VAL A 118 -4.65 4.93 5.97
N ARG A 119 -5.07 4.12 4.99
CA ARG A 119 -6.48 3.72 4.84
C ARG A 119 -7.37 4.98 4.77
N ASP A 120 -8.23 5.17 5.74
CA ASP A 120 -9.14 6.30 5.93
C ASP A 120 -8.70 7.24 7.05
N VAL A 121 -7.57 6.98 7.72
CA VAL A 121 -7.06 7.74 8.87
C VAL A 121 -6.05 8.80 8.41
N VAL A 122 -6.17 10.02 8.96
CA VAL A 122 -5.17 11.08 8.80
C VAL A 122 -4.11 10.95 9.88
N VAL A 123 -2.85 11.12 9.48
CA VAL A 123 -1.69 11.08 10.37
C VAL A 123 -0.93 12.38 10.17
N GLU A 124 -0.87 13.19 11.22
CA GLU A 124 -0.30 14.53 11.18
C GLU A 124 1.00 14.57 11.99
N GLY A 125 2.11 14.96 11.35
CA GLY A 125 3.40 15.06 12.00
C GLY A 125 4.03 13.73 12.40
N HIS A 126 5.00 13.81 13.31
CA HIS A 126 5.93 12.74 13.65
C HIS A 126 5.32 11.66 14.59
N VAL A 127 4.18 11.09 14.20
CA VAL A 127 3.50 10.02 14.95
C VAL A 127 4.34 8.73 14.92
N PRO A 128 4.62 8.07 16.07
CA PRO A 128 5.31 6.78 16.09
C PRO A 128 4.54 5.66 15.39
N ALA A 129 5.26 4.85 14.60
CA ALA A 129 4.70 3.71 13.86
C ALA A 129 3.93 2.73 14.75
N ASP A 130 4.43 2.42 15.95
CA ASP A 130 3.75 1.51 16.88
C ASP A 130 2.42 2.07 17.38
N THR A 131 2.40 3.37 17.72
CA THR A 131 1.18 4.08 18.12
C THR A 131 0.17 4.12 16.98
N LEU A 132 0.62 4.38 15.75
CA LEU A 132 -0.23 4.34 14.56
C LEU A 132 -0.80 2.93 14.32
N THR A 133 0.03 1.90 14.46
CA THR A 133 -0.38 0.51 14.26
C THR A 133 -1.46 0.11 15.26
N ARG A 134 -1.29 0.48 16.54
CA ARG A 134 -2.28 0.23 17.59
C ARG A 134 -3.59 0.96 17.30
N PHE A 135 -3.53 2.24 16.94
CA PHE A 135 -4.71 3.03 16.60
C PHE A 135 -5.49 2.46 15.41
N LEU A 136 -4.79 2.02 14.35
CA LEU A 136 -5.40 1.38 13.19
C LEU A 136 -6.04 0.02 13.51
N ALA A 137 -5.60 -0.65 14.56
CA ALA A 137 -6.18 -1.90 15.02
C ALA A 137 -7.44 -1.67 15.88
N GLU A 138 -7.45 -0.61 16.70
CA GLU A 138 -8.57 -0.27 17.59
C GLU A 138 -9.82 0.21 16.85
N ARG A 139 -9.65 0.85 15.67
CA ARG A 139 -10.77 1.40 14.87
C ARG A 139 -11.69 2.32 15.68
N SER A 140 -11.09 3.21 16.47
CA SER A 140 -11.79 4.05 17.45
C SER A 140 -12.68 5.16 16.85
N GLY A 141 -12.68 5.32 15.52
CA GLY A 141 -13.62 6.18 14.78
C GLY A 141 -13.21 7.65 14.70
N GLU A 142 -12.07 8.04 15.26
CA GLU A 142 -11.53 9.39 15.08
C GLU A 142 -11.02 9.62 13.65
N ARG A 143 -10.95 10.89 13.26
CA ARG A 143 -10.50 11.32 11.92
C ARG A 143 -9.01 11.02 11.73
N GLY A 144 -8.21 11.19 12.79
CA GLY A 144 -6.77 11.04 12.71
C GLY A 144 -6.02 11.11 14.03
N LEU A 145 -4.71 10.88 13.93
CA LEU A 145 -3.72 11.11 14.97
C LEU A 145 -2.79 12.25 14.57
N ALA A 146 -2.34 13.02 15.56
CA ALA A 146 -1.38 14.10 15.36
C ALA A 146 -0.29 14.10 16.43
N VAL A 147 0.93 14.41 16.03
CA VAL A 147 1.95 15.00 16.91
C VAL A 147 2.13 16.43 16.41
N ALA A 148 1.68 17.39 17.21
CA ALA A 148 1.76 18.81 16.87
C ALA A 148 3.22 19.29 16.82
N ASP A 149 3.48 20.34 16.05
CA ASP A 149 4.80 20.93 15.88
C ASP A 149 5.85 19.91 15.39
N MET A 150 7.02 19.86 16.04
CA MET A 150 8.15 18.98 15.72
C MET A 150 9.00 18.68 16.98
N PRO A 151 8.45 17.97 17.98
CA PRO A 151 9.15 17.75 19.25
C PRO A 151 10.40 16.90 19.06
N GLY A 152 11.48 17.30 19.75
CA GLY A 152 12.76 16.59 19.71
C GLY A 152 12.63 15.17 20.25
N GLY A 153 13.14 14.17 19.53
CA GLY A 153 13.04 12.76 19.92
C GLY A 153 11.81 12.02 19.38
N SER A 154 10.88 12.72 18.69
CA SER A 154 9.88 12.05 17.86
C SER A 154 10.54 11.40 16.63
N PRO A 155 9.93 10.36 16.01
CA PRO A 155 10.55 9.62 14.90
C PRO A 155 10.86 10.53 13.70
N GLY A 156 12.11 10.59 13.28
CA GLY A 156 12.64 11.52 12.28
C GLY A 156 13.07 12.88 12.82
N MET A 157 12.94 13.11 14.12
CA MET A 157 13.41 14.27 14.88
C MET A 157 14.36 13.84 16.01
N GLU A 158 15.08 12.72 15.84
CA GLU A 158 15.98 12.17 16.84
C GLU A 158 17.03 13.21 17.27
N SER A 159 17.22 13.34 18.59
CA SER A 159 18.16 14.30 19.15
C SER A 159 18.74 13.76 20.47
N MET A 160 19.79 14.40 20.97
CA MET A 160 20.39 14.03 22.27
C MET A 160 19.45 14.28 23.45
N ARG A 161 18.49 15.21 23.32
CA ARG A 161 17.52 15.56 24.36
C ARG A 161 16.11 15.31 23.85
N LYS A 162 15.47 14.27 24.39
CA LYS A 162 14.07 13.98 24.09
C LYS A 162 13.18 14.99 24.81
N GLU A 163 12.25 15.54 24.05
CA GLU A 163 11.17 16.39 24.52
C GLU A 163 9.93 15.49 24.69
N PRO A 164 9.28 15.50 25.87
CA PRO A 164 8.01 14.81 26.04
C PRO A 164 6.94 15.39 25.12
N TYR A 165 6.11 14.55 24.53
CA TYR A 165 5.02 14.99 23.65
C TYR A 165 3.81 14.07 23.73
N ASP A 166 2.67 14.62 23.35
CA ASP A 166 1.43 13.86 23.23
C ASP A 166 1.15 13.51 21.77
N VAL A 167 0.63 12.29 21.58
CA VAL A 167 -0.06 11.91 20.37
C VAL A 167 -1.55 12.17 20.59
N ILE A 168 -2.13 13.06 19.78
CA ILE A 168 -3.50 13.55 19.92
C ILE A 168 -4.40 12.87 18.88
N ALA A 169 -5.46 12.22 19.32
CA ALA A 169 -6.53 11.79 18.42
C ALA A 169 -7.53 12.94 18.22
N PHE A 170 -7.93 13.17 16.97
CA PHE A 170 -8.85 14.26 16.62
C PHE A 170 -10.01 13.79 15.74
N ARG A 171 -11.18 14.40 15.89
CA ARG A 171 -12.40 14.10 15.12
C ARG A 171 -12.68 15.15 14.06
N THR A 172 -13.66 14.88 13.20
CA THR A 172 -14.11 15.79 12.13
C THR A 172 -14.74 17.08 12.65
N ASP A 173 -15.29 17.07 13.87
CA ASP A 173 -15.85 18.24 14.54
C ASP A 173 -14.78 19.11 15.22
N GLY A 174 -13.50 18.73 15.11
CA GLY A 174 -12.39 19.42 15.74
C GLY A 174 -12.15 19.04 17.21
N SER A 175 -12.98 18.18 17.81
CA SER A 175 -12.74 17.68 19.17
C SER A 175 -11.50 16.78 19.20
N THR A 176 -10.77 16.85 20.33
CA THR A 176 -9.49 16.16 20.50
C THR A 176 -9.44 15.40 21.83
N ARG A 177 -8.54 14.42 21.91
CA ARG A 177 -8.13 13.78 23.17
C ARG A 177 -6.69 13.33 23.08
N VAL A 178 -6.01 13.24 24.22
CA VAL A 178 -4.72 12.56 24.29
C VAL A 178 -4.92 11.07 24.03
N TYR A 179 -4.21 10.54 23.04
CA TYR A 179 -4.21 9.12 22.71
C TYR A 179 -3.06 8.38 23.41
N ALA A 180 -1.88 8.99 23.43
CA ALA A 180 -0.71 8.48 24.12
C ALA A 180 0.18 9.64 24.55
N HIS A 181 0.85 9.48 25.68
CA HIS A 181 1.93 10.35 26.12
C HIS A 181 3.27 9.66 25.87
N VAL A 182 4.24 10.37 25.32
CA VAL A 182 5.61 9.91 25.10
C VAL A 182 6.53 10.77 25.95
N ALA A 183 7.27 10.12 26.85
CA ALA A 183 8.21 10.75 27.78
C ALA A 183 9.64 10.79 27.23
#